data_AF-A0A381Z8K4-F1
#
_entry.id   AF-A0A381Z8K4-F1
#
_cell.length_a   1.000
_cell.length_b   1.000
_cell.length_c   1.000
_cell.angle_alpha   90.00
_cell.angle_beta   90.00
_cell.angle_gamma   90.00
#
_symmetry.space_group_name_H-M   'P 1'
#
loop_
_entity.id
_entity.type
_entity.pdbx_description
1 polymer ?
#
loop_
_entity_poly.entity_id
_entity_poly.type
_entity_poly.pdbx_seq_one_letter_code
_entity_poly.pdbx_strand_id
1 'polypeptide(L)'
;MKSIIKIWFSIIVMTIGISGDILPLTHRYFHSADMGYDYRRGTYLIVLADASLESILEDESTGNFIHFKETQGFSVELITMAEVGGTAEHLRSYLQYYYENIDSMLE
;
A
#
# COMPACT_ATOMS: atom_id res chain seq x y z
N MET A 1 32.29 35.90 0.78
CA MET A 1 31.58 35.09 1.80
C MET A 1 30.09 34.95 1.54
N LYS A 2 29.33 36.04 1.35
CA LYS A 2 27.85 35.99 1.12
C LYS A 2 27.41 35.14 -0.10
N SER A 3 28.15 35.15 -1.22
CA SER A 3 27.81 34.34 -2.41
C SER A 3 28.15 32.85 -2.28
N ILE A 4 29.20 32.50 -1.52
CA ILE A 4 29.58 31.10 -1.28
C ILE A 4 28.53 30.42 -0.41
N ILE A 5 28.04 31.11 0.63
CA ILE A 5 26.94 30.60 1.48
C ILE A 5 25.68 30.33 0.66
N LYS A 6 25.33 31.21 -0.30
CA LYS A 6 24.18 31.01 -1.21
C LYS A 6 24.35 29.80 -2.13
N ILE A 7 25.55 29.57 -2.66
CA ILE A 7 25.84 28.41 -3.53
C ILE A 7 25.76 27.11 -2.72
N TRP A 8 26.33 27.09 -1.51
CA TRP A 8 26.21 25.94 -0.60
C TRP A 8 24.76 25.65 -0.22
N PHE A 9 23.96 26.69 0.07
CA PHE A 9 22.53 26.54 0.34
C PHE A 9 21.78 25.98 -0.88
N SER A 10 22.14 26.42 -2.09
CA SER A 10 21.55 25.89 -3.33
C SER A 10 21.88 24.42 -3.57
N ILE A 11 23.09 23.97 -3.23
CA ILE A 11 23.51 22.56 -3.36
C ILE A 11 22.78 21.67 -2.34
N ILE A 12 22.60 22.16 -1.11
CA ILE A 12 21.83 21.46 -0.06
C ILE A 12 20.35 21.35 -0.44
N VAL A 13 19.74 22.42 -0.99
CA VAL A 13 18.34 22.39 -1.45
C VAL A 13 18.15 21.42 -2.62
N MET A 14 19.12 21.31 -3.52
CA MET A 14 19.04 20.42 -4.68
C MET A 14 19.19 18.93 -4.31
N THR A 15 19.86 18.61 -3.20
CA THR A 15 20.05 17.22 -2.73
C THR A 15 18.86 16.68 -1.93
N ILE A 16 18.00 17.55 -1.39
CA ILE A 16 16.78 17.14 -0.65
C ILE A 16 15.64 16.76 -1.63
N GLY A 17 15.75 17.08 -2.91
CA GLY A 17 14.67 16.94 -3.90
C GLY A 17 14.55 15.58 -4.60
N ILE A 18 15.35 14.58 -4.25
CA ILE A 18 15.29 13.23 -4.85
C ILE A 18 14.68 12.25 -3.84
N SER A 19 13.41 12.48 -3.48
CA SER A 19 12.59 11.42 -2.90
C SER A 19 11.90 10.72 -4.07
N GLY A 20 12.35 9.52 -4.43
CA GLY A 20 11.58 8.68 -5.35
C GLY A 20 10.24 8.33 -4.71
N ASP A 21 9.15 8.37 -5.48
CA ASP A 21 7.85 7.96 -4.98
C ASP A 21 7.93 6.49 -4.54
N ILE A 22 7.31 6.17 -3.40
CA ILE A 22 7.16 4.80 -2.93
C ILE A 22 5.93 4.23 -3.61
N LEU A 23 6.09 3.08 -4.26
CA LEU A 23 5.00 2.40 -4.97
C LEU A 23 4.76 1.00 -4.39
N PRO A 24 3.52 0.47 -4.51
CA PRO A 24 3.22 -0.89 -4.12
C PRO A 24 4.09 -1.91 -4.87
N LEU A 25 4.44 -3.03 -4.23
CA LEU A 25 5.36 -4.01 -4.80
C LEU A 25 4.81 -4.66 -6.07
N THR A 26 3.48 -4.80 -6.16
CA THR A 26 2.77 -5.26 -7.37
C THR A 26 3.06 -4.41 -8.61
N HIS A 27 3.32 -3.11 -8.46
CA HIS A 27 3.61 -2.23 -9.60
C HIS A 27 4.95 -2.52 -10.27
N ARG A 28 5.91 -3.11 -9.53
CA ARG A 28 7.25 -3.42 -10.05
C ARG A 28 7.21 -4.29 -11.31
N TYR A 29 6.24 -5.21 -11.41
CA TYR A 29 6.09 -6.10 -12.56
C TYR A 29 5.75 -5.36 -13.86
N PHE A 30 5.17 -4.17 -13.79
CA PHE A 30 4.79 -3.36 -14.95
C PHE A 30 5.89 -2.41 -15.41
N HIS A 31 7.01 -2.33 -14.69
CA HIS A 31 8.15 -1.49 -15.03
C HIS A 31 9.32 -2.34 -15.56
N SER A 32 9.65 -2.14 -16.84
CA SER A 32 10.69 -2.91 -17.55
C SER A 32 12.12 -2.39 -17.34
N ALA A 33 12.26 -1.20 -16.74
CA ALA A 33 13.54 -0.56 -16.44
C ALA A 33 13.51 0.02 -15.02
N ASP A 34 14.69 0.32 -14.48
CA ASP A 34 14.80 1.04 -13.22
C ASP A 34 14.31 2.48 -13.42
N MET A 35 13.12 2.75 -12.89
CA MET A 35 12.46 4.05 -12.93
C MET A 35 12.83 4.93 -11.72
N GLY A 36 13.67 4.44 -10.80
CA GLY A 36 14.03 5.15 -9.57
C GLY A 36 12.95 5.14 -8.48
N TYR A 37 11.94 4.27 -8.61
CA TYR A 37 10.91 4.06 -7.57
C TYR A 37 11.40 3.10 -6.49
N ASP A 38 11.01 3.36 -5.25
CA ASP A 38 11.16 2.40 -4.15
C ASP A 38 9.90 1.55 -4.05
N TYR A 39 10.02 0.24 -4.31
CA TYR A 39 8.88 -0.67 -4.26
C TYR A 39 8.80 -1.35 -2.90
N ARG A 40 7.67 -1.15 -2.23
CA ARG A 40 7.44 -1.70 -0.90
C ARG A 40 6.10 -2.42 -0.87
N ARG A 41 6.02 -3.46 -0.05
CA ARG A 41 4.75 -4.10 0.25
C ARG A 41 3.87 -3.10 0.98
N GLY A 42 2.64 -2.97 0.50
CA GLY A 42 1.64 -2.09 1.07
C GLY A 42 0.53 -2.83 1.80
N THR A 43 -0.70 -2.38 1.60
CA THR A 43 -1.88 -2.91 2.29
C THR A 43 -2.56 -4.00 1.47
N TYR A 44 -2.63 -5.20 2.03
CA TYR A 44 -3.33 -6.35 1.50
C TYR A 44 -4.75 -6.38 2.06
N LEU A 45 -5.69 -5.79 1.33
CA LEU A 45 -7.09 -5.73 1.72
C LEU A 45 -7.84 -7.01 1.36
N ILE A 46 -8.41 -7.68 2.36
CA ILE A 46 -9.23 -8.87 2.21
C ILE A 46 -10.70 -8.49 2.31
N VAL A 47 -11.42 -8.66 1.21
CA VAL A 47 -12.87 -8.43 1.16
C VAL A 47 -13.60 -9.74 1.42
N LEU A 48 -14.18 -9.87 2.61
CA LEU A 48 -14.92 -11.05 3.03
C LEU A 48 -16.35 -11.03 2.50
N ALA A 49 -16.83 -12.18 2.02
CA ALA A 49 -18.25 -12.31 1.66
C ALA A 49 -19.17 -12.22 2.89
N ASP A 50 -18.69 -12.70 4.04
CA ASP A 50 -19.38 -12.69 5.33
C ASP A 50 -18.36 -12.63 6.48
N ALA A 51 -18.72 -11.96 7.58
CA ALA A 51 -17.84 -11.79 8.74
C ALA A 51 -17.41 -13.12 9.39
N SER A 52 -18.23 -14.17 9.28
CA SER A 52 -17.89 -15.49 9.83
C SER A 52 -16.62 -16.11 9.23
N LEU A 53 -16.23 -15.67 8.03
CA LEU A 53 -15.04 -16.15 7.33
C LEU A 53 -13.72 -15.66 7.94
N GLU A 54 -13.74 -14.59 8.75
CA GLU A 54 -12.55 -14.08 9.43
C GLU A 54 -11.90 -15.16 10.32
N SER A 55 -12.73 -15.91 11.05
CA SER A 55 -12.25 -17.01 11.91
C SER A 55 -11.48 -18.10 11.16
N ILE A 56 -11.76 -18.30 9.87
CA ILE A 56 -11.04 -19.26 9.02
C ILE A 56 -9.66 -18.72 8.63
N LEU A 57 -9.52 -17.39 8.51
CA LEU A 57 -8.25 -16.75 8.18
C LEU A 57 -7.28 -16.72 9.36
N GLU A 58 -7.80 -16.81 10.59
CA GLU A 58 -7.01 -16.84 11.82
C GLU A 58 -6.78 -18.25 12.37
N ASP A 59 -7.37 -19.28 11.76
CA ASP A 59 -7.29 -20.65 12.26
C ASP A 59 -5.89 -21.25 12.08
N GLU A 60 -5.18 -21.41 13.20
CA GLU A 60 -3.85 -22.01 13.27
C GLU A 60 -3.79 -23.48 12.79
N SER A 61 -4.92 -24.21 12.81
CA SER A 61 -4.97 -25.61 12.36
C SER A 61 -4.89 -25.74 10.84
N THR A 62 -5.44 -24.76 10.11
CA THR A 62 -5.32 -24.63 8.66
C THR A 62 -4.18 -23.71 8.23
N GLY A 63 -3.64 -22.95 9.19
CA GLY A 63 -2.63 -21.93 9.02
C GLY A 63 -3.25 -20.54 9.05
N ASN A 64 -2.78 -19.70 9.98
CA ASN A 64 -3.21 -18.32 10.11
C ASN A 64 -2.73 -17.48 8.91
N PHE A 65 -3.64 -17.25 7.98
CA PHE A 65 -3.38 -16.56 6.71
C PHE A 65 -3.04 -15.09 6.92
N ILE A 66 -3.71 -14.42 7.88
CA ILE A 66 -3.44 -13.03 8.23
C ILE A 66 -1.99 -12.92 8.71
N HIS A 67 -1.62 -13.73 9.71
CA HIS A 67 -0.27 -13.75 10.24
C HIS A 67 0.77 -14.10 9.16
N PHE A 68 0.48 -15.08 8.30
CA PHE A 68 1.35 -15.42 7.19
C PHE A 68 1.62 -14.22 6.27
N LYS A 69 0.61 -13.42 5.92
CA LYS A 69 0.78 -12.22 5.09
C LYS A 69 1.55 -11.11 5.81
N GLU A 70 1.30 -10.91 7.09
CA GLU A 70 2.06 -9.96 7.91
C GLU A 70 3.55 -10.34 7.98
N THR A 71 3.89 -11.63 8.10
CA THR A 71 5.31 -12.06 8.10
C THR A 71 6.02 -11.80 6.76
N GLN A 72 5.26 -11.65 5.67
CA GLN A 72 5.79 -11.23 4.38
C GLN A 72 6.00 -9.71 4.33
N GLY A 73 5.53 -8.94 5.30
CA GLY A 73 5.67 -7.49 5.40
C GLY A 73 4.54 -6.70 4.76
N PHE A 74 3.37 -7.31 4.55
CA PHE A 74 2.14 -6.57 4.22
C PHE A 74 1.47 -6.03 5.48
N SER A 75 0.77 -4.90 5.35
CA SER A 75 -0.29 -4.53 6.29
C SER A 75 -1.56 -5.25 5.85
N VAL A 76 -2.22 -6.03 6.71
CA VAL A 76 -3.42 -6.78 6.32
C VAL A 76 -4.65 -6.06 6.88
N GLU A 77 -5.62 -5.78 6.02
CA GLU A 77 -6.90 -5.20 6.44
C GLU A 77 -8.06 -6.06 5.97
N LEU A 78 -9.11 -6.11 6.78
CA LEU A 78 -10.31 -6.89 6.50
C LEU A 78 -11.52 -5.97 6.41
N ILE A 79 -12.39 -6.24 5.44
CA ILE A 79 -13.71 -5.62 5.34
C ILE A 79 -14.71 -6.61 4.78
N THR A 80 -15.96 -6.54 5.19
CA THR A 80 -17.01 -7.38 4.61
C THR A 80 -17.70 -6.71 3.43
N MET A 81 -18.21 -7.52 2.50
CA MET A 81 -19.07 -7.05 1.41
C MET A 81 -20.28 -6.28 1.94
N ALA A 82 -20.82 -6.66 3.10
CA ALA A 82 -21.94 -5.96 3.73
C ALA A 82 -21.56 -4.55 4.18
N GLU A 83 -20.39 -4.36 4.81
CA GLU A 83 -19.88 -3.04 5.24
C GLU A 83 -19.61 -2.11 4.06
N VAL A 84 -19.14 -2.67 2.94
CA VAL A 84 -18.89 -1.94 1.70
C VAL A 84 -20.20 -1.47 1.05
N GLY A 85 -21.33 -2.14 1.30
CA GLY A 85 -22.64 -1.81 0.72
C GLY A 85 -23.22 -2.89 -0.20
N GLY A 86 -22.62 -4.08 -0.24
CA GLY A 86 -23.20 -5.32 -0.78
C GLY A 86 -23.32 -5.43 -2.30
N THR A 87 -22.82 -4.45 -3.07
CA THR A 87 -22.88 -4.44 -4.54
C THR A 87 -21.50 -4.29 -5.15
N ALA A 88 -21.35 -4.69 -6.42
CA ALA A 88 -20.11 -4.53 -7.16
C ALA A 88 -19.75 -3.05 -7.35
N GLU A 89 -20.75 -2.19 -7.57
CA GLU A 89 -20.57 -0.75 -7.71
C GLU A 89 -20.05 -0.12 -6.42
N HIS A 90 -20.64 -0.48 -5.29
CA HIS A 90 -20.17 0.01 -3.99
C HIS A 90 -18.76 -0.47 -3.69
N LEU A 91 -18.43 -1.72 -4.01
CA LEU A 91 -17.07 -2.24 -3.86
C LEU A 91 -16.07 -1.48 -4.71
N ARG A 92 -16.37 -1.23 -5.99
CA ARG A 92 -15.50 -0.45 -6.85
C ARG A 92 -15.28 0.97 -6.30
N SER A 93 -16.35 1.63 -5.87
CA SER A 93 -16.27 2.97 -5.28
C SER A 93 -15.50 2.99 -3.97
N TYR A 94 -15.65 1.97 -3.13
CA TYR A 94 -14.89 1.83 -1.89
C TYR A 94 -13.39 1.66 -2.16
N LEU A 95 -13.02 0.75 -3.07
CA LEU A 95 -11.61 0.53 -3.42
C LEU A 95 -10.96 1.77 -4.02
N GLN A 96 -11.69 2.51 -4.86
CA GLN A 96 -11.22 3.79 -5.39
C GLN A 96 -11.02 4.82 -4.28
N TYR A 97 -12.00 4.99 -3.39
CA TYR A 97 -11.90 5.90 -2.26
C TYR A 97 -10.73 5.54 -1.34
N TYR A 98 -10.57 4.25 -1.04
CA TYR A 98 -9.49 3.72 -0.21
C TYR A 98 -8.13 4.07 -0.79
N TYR A 99 -7.90 3.76 -2.07
CA TYR A 99 -6.64 4.07 -2.75
C TYR A 99 -6.35 5.58 -2.81
N GLU A 100 -7.37 6.39 -3.10
CA GLU A 100 -7.19 7.84 -3.29
C GLU A 100 -7.11 8.64 -1.97
N ASN A 101 -7.72 8.15 -0.89
CA ASN A 101 -7.95 8.95 0.33
C ASN A 101 -7.50 8.29 1.64
N ILE A 102 -7.27 6.96 1.66
CA ILE A 102 -6.86 6.23 2.86
C ILE A 102 -5.40 5.80 2.75
N ASP A 103 -5.10 4.92 1.80
CA ASP A 103 -3.76 4.40 1.58
C ASP A 103 -3.52 4.10 0.10
N SER A 104 -2.63 4.89 -0.51
CA SER A 104 -2.20 4.71 -1.90
C SER A 104 -1.30 3.48 -2.10
N MET A 105 -0.92 2.80 -1.01
CA MET A 105 -0.16 1.55 -1.05
C MET A 105 -1.04 0.30 -1.11
N LEU A 106 -2.35 0.42 -1.36
CA LEU A 106 -3.25 -0.74 -1.55
C LEU A 106 -2.77 -1.68 -2.68
N GLU A 107 -2.74 -3.00 -2.42
CA GLU A 107 -2.28 -4.07 -3.34
C GLU A 107 -3.35 -5.11 -3.68
#